data_AF-A0A3P8XVY3-F1
#
_entry.id   AF-A0A3P8XVY3-F1
#
_cell.length_a   1.000
_cell.length_b   1.000
_cell.length_c   1.000
_cell.angle_alpha   90.00
_cell.angle_beta   90.00
_cell.angle_gamma   90.00
#
_symmetry.space_group_name_H-M   'P 1'
#
loop_
_entity.id
_entity.type
_entity.pdbx_description
1 polymer ?
#
loop_
_entity_poly.entity_id
_entity_poly.type
_entity_poly.pdbx_seq_one_letter_code
_entity_poly.pdbx_strand_id
1 'polypeptide(L)'
;VYQLVSVTSSLSLRFSHVVSNFSQCEEFFLNKKTPNIPTILKDGKVQNQTRYKPICQKYQNTYRFATLYDTTNRIPVFSAYKFTGAVKGRPSQAWMIEPQAVDADYEKNNLSMDRGHLLPCQYAADIDAKKSTFTLTNAVPQASSFNRVSWRKMECSVKKILESNCIDANGKLKANLVTGAVPGNNYLNKVNIPSSMWTAFCCYNRNTKKWIAQGYWGKNEKSVKPPLITLKDLEEELAKAYSTNPNPVKVFPDECPRNVKDIKRKRRLVKEVEGDKDRKRQREEMDDCGEGDEFDCDDVNECDCECNDVRMNECDDV
;
A
#
# COMPACT_ATOMS: atom_id res chain seq x y z
N VAL A 1 7.59 -26.85 45.82
CA VAL A 1 8.80 -26.75 44.97
C VAL A 1 8.62 -27.79 43.87
N TYR A 2 8.24 -27.54 42.62
CA TYR A 2 8.18 -26.37 41.73
C TYR A 2 6.83 -26.41 40.97
N GLN A 3 6.02 -25.35 40.97
CA GLN A 3 6.02 -24.19 40.07
C GLN A 3 5.29 -24.44 38.74
N LEU A 4 4.15 -23.76 38.61
CA LEU A 4 3.32 -23.59 37.44
C LEU A 4 4.11 -23.05 36.25
N VAL A 5 3.85 -23.56 35.04
CA VAL A 5 4.05 -22.77 33.82
C VAL A 5 2.69 -22.61 33.15
N SER A 6 2.14 -21.42 33.37
CA SER A 6 1.03 -20.83 32.63
C SER A 6 1.44 -20.66 31.17
N VAL A 7 0.89 -21.46 30.26
CA VAL A 7 0.87 -21.12 28.83
C VAL A 7 -0.34 -20.23 28.58
N THR A 8 -0.25 -18.99 29.04
CA THR A 8 -1.05 -17.92 28.43
C THR A 8 -0.38 -17.59 27.10
N SER A 9 -0.63 -18.42 26.09
CA SER A 9 -0.53 -17.96 24.72
C SER A 9 -1.58 -16.87 24.58
N SER A 10 -1.14 -15.63 24.74
CA SER A 10 -1.92 -14.45 24.39
C SER A 10 -2.10 -14.48 22.88
N LEU A 11 -3.08 -15.28 22.41
CA LEU A 11 -3.76 -15.01 21.15
C LEU A 11 -4.24 -13.57 21.27
N SER A 12 -3.48 -12.66 20.70
CA SER A 12 -3.95 -11.31 20.43
C SER A 12 -5.17 -11.46 19.53
N LEU A 13 -6.35 -11.56 20.13
CA LEU A 13 -7.65 -11.55 19.47
C LEU A 13 -7.79 -10.18 18.78
N ARG A 14 -7.27 -10.08 17.56
CA ARG A 14 -7.21 -8.85 16.76
C ARG A 14 -8.07 -9.05 15.54
N PHE A 15 -9.32 -8.66 15.72
CA PHE A 15 -10.41 -8.96 14.80
C PHE A 15 -10.43 -7.96 13.65
N SER A 16 -9.77 -8.29 12.54
CA SER A 16 -10.30 -7.84 11.26
C SER A 16 -11.76 -8.24 11.15
N HIS A 17 -12.60 -7.27 10.83
CA HIS A 17 -14.03 -7.49 10.76
C HIS A 17 -14.39 -7.84 9.32
N VAL A 18 -14.62 -9.13 9.05
CA VAL A 18 -15.19 -9.57 7.77
C VAL A 18 -16.64 -9.12 7.72
N VAL A 19 -17.00 -8.32 6.74
CA VAL A 19 -18.30 -7.64 6.64
C VAL A 19 -19.01 -7.99 5.33
N SER A 20 -20.33 -7.86 5.29
CA SER A 20 -21.11 -8.10 4.06
C SER A 20 -20.92 -6.99 3.02
N ASN A 21 -20.60 -5.78 3.47
CA ASN A 21 -20.26 -4.61 2.67
C ASN A 21 -19.42 -3.64 3.53
N PHE A 22 -18.89 -2.59 2.90
CA PHE A 22 -18.00 -1.64 3.58
C PHE A 22 -18.69 -0.57 4.45
N SER A 23 -19.99 -0.64 4.74
CA SER A 23 -20.71 0.44 5.46
C SER A 23 -20.10 0.78 6.83
N GLN A 24 -19.42 -0.16 7.50
CA GLN A 24 -18.77 0.08 8.79
C GLN A 24 -17.41 0.80 8.70
N CYS A 25 -16.83 0.88 7.50
CA CYS A 25 -15.55 1.54 7.26
C CYS A 25 -15.58 2.32 5.94
N GLU A 26 -16.75 2.87 5.59
CA GLU A 26 -16.96 3.57 4.33
C GLU A 26 -16.21 4.90 4.28
N GLU A 27 -15.74 5.42 5.43
CA GLU A 27 -14.97 6.67 5.51
C GLU A 27 -13.62 6.63 4.80
N PHE A 28 -13.07 5.44 4.52
CA PHE A 28 -11.82 5.28 3.78
C PHE A 28 -11.99 5.47 2.28
N PHE A 29 -13.23 5.45 1.79
CA PHE A 29 -13.56 5.66 0.39
C PHE A 29 -13.97 7.11 0.14
N LEU A 30 -13.49 7.69 -0.96
CA LEU A 30 -13.86 9.05 -1.33
C LEU A 30 -15.37 9.12 -1.59
N ASN A 31 -16.04 10.09 -0.95
CA ASN A 31 -17.50 10.24 -1.01
C ASN A 31 -18.26 8.95 -0.63
N LYS A 32 -17.65 8.09 0.20
CA LYS A 32 -18.20 6.78 0.62
C LYS A 32 -18.49 5.84 -0.56
N LYS A 33 -17.82 6.03 -1.70
CA LYS A 33 -17.98 5.22 -2.91
C LYS A 33 -16.76 4.34 -3.11
N THR A 34 -16.97 3.02 -3.05
CA THR A 34 -15.92 2.03 -3.29
C THR A 34 -15.41 2.10 -4.72
N PRO A 35 -14.20 1.56 -5.01
CA PRO A 35 -13.85 1.20 -6.36
C PRO A 35 -14.95 0.33 -7.01
N ASN A 36 -15.19 0.57 -8.29
CA ASN A 36 -16.06 -0.24 -9.13
C ASN A 36 -15.19 -1.05 -10.10
N ILE A 37 -15.08 -2.34 -9.83
CA ILE A 37 -14.42 -3.34 -10.68
C ILE A 37 -15.54 -4.30 -11.10
N PRO A 38 -16.15 -4.14 -12.29
CA PRO A 38 -17.43 -4.76 -12.62
C PRO A 38 -17.55 -6.27 -12.40
N THR A 39 -16.46 -7.02 -12.53
CA THR A 39 -16.41 -8.49 -12.34
C THR A 39 -16.21 -8.91 -10.88
N ILE A 40 -15.86 -7.99 -9.97
CA ILE A 40 -15.48 -8.26 -8.59
C ILE A 40 -16.36 -7.49 -7.59
N LEU A 41 -16.42 -6.16 -7.71
CA LEU A 41 -17.12 -5.25 -6.81
C LEU A 41 -17.81 -4.17 -7.65
N LYS A 42 -19.14 -4.24 -7.74
CA LYS A 42 -19.95 -3.29 -8.50
C LYS A 42 -20.88 -2.54 -7.55
N ASP A 43 -20.78 -1.22 -7.53
CA ASP A 43 -21.61 -0.34 -6.70
C ASP A 43 -21.64 -0.77 -5.22
N GLY A 44 -20.47 -1.09 -4.66
CA GLY A 44 -20.31 -1.55 -3.28
C GLY A 44 -20.75 -3.00 -3.01
N LYS A 45 -21.19 -3.74 -4.03
CA LYS A 45 -21.64 -5.13 -3.90
C LYS A 45 -20.64 -6.10 -4.53
N VAL A 46 -20.18 -7.05 -3.75
CA VAL A 46 -19.33 -8.14 -4.23
C VAL A 46 -20.12 -9.04 -5.18
N GLN A 47 -19.55 -9.32 -6.35
CA GLN A 47 -20.18 -10.14 -7.39
C GLN A 47 -20.07 -11.64 -7.13
N ASN A 48 -18.97 -12.08 -6.51
CA ASN A 48 -18.77 -13.46 -6.06
C ASN A 48 -18.50 -13.47 -4.55
N GLN A 49 -19.55 -13.63 -3.75
CA GLN A 49 -19.48 -13.57 -2.29
C GLN A 49 -18.78 -14.78 -1.65
N THR A 50 -18.60 -15.89 -2.37
CA THR A 50 -17.85 -17.04 -1.84
C THR A 50 -16.34 -16.82 -1.94
N ARG A 51 -15.89 -16.05 -2.94
CA ARG A 51 -14.48 -15.74 -3.18
C ARG A 51 -14.00 -14.41 -2.58
N TYR A 52 -14.75 -13.33 -2.77
CA TYR A 52 -14.29 -12.01 -2.34
C TYR A 52 -14.93 -11.61 -1.02
N LYS A 53 -14.11 -11.17 -0.07
CA LYS A 53 -14.53 -10.80 1.28
C LYS A 53 -14.16 -9.34 1.57
N PRO A 54 -15.16 -8.46 1.78
CA PRO A 54 -14.92 -7.14 2.35
C PRO A 54 -14.44 -7.27 3.80
N ILE A 55 -13.39 -6.55 4.15
CA ILE A 55 -12.80 -6.53 5.49
C ILE A 55 -12.64 -5.08 5.94
N CYS A 56 -13.25 -4.75 7.08
CA CYS A 56 -12.93 -3.52 7.81
C CYS A 56 -11.83 -3.83 8.82
N GLN A 57 -10.63 -3.31 8.55
CA GLN A 57 -9.43 -3.61 9.31
C GLN A 57 -9.47 -2.86 10.63
N LYS A 58 -9.61 -3.60 11.74
CA LYS A 58 -9.87 -3.03 13.05
C LYS A 58 -8.73 -3.35 13.99
N TYR A 59 -8.14 -2.32 14.57
CA TYR A 59 -7.03 -2.42 15.51
C TYR A 59 -7.29 -1.54 16.72
N GLN A 60 -7.14 -2.09 17.93
CA GLN A 60 -7.46 -1.43 19.20
C GLN A 60 -8.84 -0.73 19.15
N ASN A 61 -9.85 -1.50 18.77
CA ASN A 61 -11.25 -1.07 18.63
C ASN A 61 -11.53 0.06 17.61
N THR A 62 -10.54 0.44 16.79
CA THR A 62 -10.67 1.51 15.79
C THR A 62 -10.49 0.94 14.39
N TYR A 63 -11.37 1.29 13.45
CA TYR A 63 -11.16 0.95 12.05
C TYR A 63 -10.01 1.82 11.50
N ARG A 64 -9.07 1.17 10.80
CA ARG A 64 -7.83 1.82 10.32
C ARG A 64 -7.79 1.96 8.81
N PHE A 65 -8.33 0.97 8.10
CA PHE A 65 -8.46 0.96 6.64
C PHE A 65 -9.48 -0.11 6.21
N ALA A 66 -9.79 -0.16 4.92
CA ALA A 66 -10.66 -1.17 4.33
C ALA A 66 -9.88 -2.04 3.34
N THR A 67 -10.17 -3.34 3.28
CA THR A 67 -9.54 -4.28 2.34
C THR A 67 -10.61 -5.11 1.67
N LEU A 68 -10.54 -5.26 0.35
CA LEU A 68 -11.27 -6.30 -0.37
C LEU A 68 -10.33 -7.48 -0.62
N TYR A 69 -10.63 -8.63 -0.05
CA TYR A 69 -9.74 -9.79 -0.05
C TYR A 69 -10.23 -10.90 -0.98
N ASP A 70 -9.33 -11.51 -1.76
CA ASP A 70 -9.59 -12.67 -2.62
C ASP A 70 -9.17 -13.95 -1.89
N THR A 71 -10.14 -14.72 -1.37
CA THR A 71 -9.84 -15.93 -0.59
C THR A 71 -9.33 -17.09 -1.45
N THR A 72 -9.56 -17.06 -2.76
CA THR A 72 -9.05 -18.09 -3.67
C THR A 72 -7.55 -17.87 -3.92
N ASN A 73 -7.17 -16.64 -4.23
CA ASN A 73 -5.76 -16.29 -4.45
C ASN A 73 -4.98 -15.97 -3.17
N ARG A 74 -5.69 -15.85 -2.03
CA ARG A 74 -5.14 -15.48 -0.72
C ARG A 74 -4.35 -14.17 -0.74
N ILE A 75 -4.80 -13.20 -1.52
CA ILE A 75 -4.22 -11.86 -1.59
C ILE A 75 -5.33 -10.81 -1.57
N PRO A 76 -5.05 -9.60 -1.06
CA PRO A 76 -5.96 -8.48 -1.25
C PRO A 76 -6.08 -8.07 -2.72
N VAL A 77 -7.32 -7.84 -3.17
CA VAL A 77 -7.60 -7.17 -4.44
C VAL A 77 -7.18 -5.71 -4.34
N PHE A 78 -7.57 -5.05 -3.24
CA PHE A 78 -7.12 -3.72 -2.87
C PHE A 78 -7.26 -3.45 -1.36
N SER A 79 -6.48 -2.50 -0.85
CA SER A 79 -6.67 -1.80 0.42
C SER A 79 -6.92 -0.31 0.16
N ALA A 80 -7.92 0.26 0.83
CA ALA A 80 -8.31 1.67 0.75
C ALA A 80 -8.08 2.37 2.09
N TYR A 81 -7.49 3.57 2.04
CA TYR A 81 -7.11 4.33 3.22
C TYR A 81 -7.31 5.83 3.02
N LYS A 82 -7.47 6.54 4.13
CA LYS A 82 -7.59 7.99 4.17
C LYS A 82 -6.35 8.60 4.83
N PHE A 83 -5.47 9.14 4.00
CA PHE A 83 -4.25 9.79 4.45
C PHE A 83 -4.56 11.16 5.06
N THR A 84 -4.17 11.32 6.33
CA THR A 84 -4.37 12.52 7.15
C THR A 84 -3.08 13.06 7.75
N GLY A 85 -1.96 12.43 7.39
CA GLY A 85 -0.61 12.69 7.91
C GLY A 85 0.12 11.36 8.10
N ALA A 86 1.42 11.45 8.33
CA ALA A 86 2.26 10.30 8.65
C ALA A 86 3.18 10.63 9.82
N VAL A 87 3.38 9.65 10.71
CA VAL A 87 4.43 9.72 11.74
C VAL A 87 5.69 9.00 11.23
N LYS A 88 6.88 9.44 11.67
CA LYS A 88 8.17 8.84 11.30
C LYS A 88 8.40 7.53 12.05
N GLY A 89 9.23 6.66 11.48
CA GLY A 89 9.69 5.41 12.07
C GLY A 89 8.81 4.21 11.73
N ARG A 90 9.45 3.05 11.53
CA ARG A 90 8.78 1.75 11.40
C ARG A 90 8.58 1.15 12.80
N PRO A 91 7.39 0.67 13.16
CA PRO A 91 7.20 -0.02 14.43
C PRO A 91 7.88 -1.38 14.40
N SER A 92 8.47 -1.80 15.52
CA SER A 92 8.77 -3.22 15.76
C SER A 92 7.45 -3.96 16.01
N GLN A 93 6.90 -4.57 14.97
CA GLN A 93 5.61 -5.27 15.01
C GLN A 93 5.69 -6.56 14.21
N ALA A 94 5.45 -7.69 14.87
CA ALA A 94 5.29 -8.97 14.21
C ALA A 94 4.02 -8.99 13.34
N TRP A 95 4.07 -9.73 12.23
CA TRP A 95 2.91 -9.95 11.37
C TRP A 95 1.76 -10.59 12.14
N MET A 96 0.56 -10.04 11.96
CA MET A 96 -0.66 -10.55 12.55
C MET A 96 -1.30 -11.53 11.57
N ILE A 97 -1.40 -12.78 12.03
CA ILE A 97 -2.10 -13.87 11.35
C ILE A 97 -3.61 -13.63 11.42
N GLU A 98 -4.29 -13.88 10.31
CA GLU A 98 -5.74 -13.78 10.22
C GLU A 98 -6.29 -15.10 9.66
N PRO A 99 -7.59 -15.42 9.85
CA PRO A 99 -8.14 -16.72 9.47
C PRO A 99 -7.94 -17.12 8.00
N GLN A 100 -7.63 -16.15 7.13
CA GLN A 100 -7.47 -16.32 5.69
C GLN A 100 -5.99 -16.45 5.23
N ALA A 101 -5.01 -16.09 6.07
CA ALA A 101 -3.60 -16.10 5.71
C ALA A 101 -2.71 -16.31 6.95
N VAL A 102 -1.72 -17.20 6.84
CA VAL A 102 -0.82 -17.59 7.95
C VAL A 102 0.65 -17.38 7.57
N ASP A 103 1.54 -17.24 8.56
CA ASP A 103 2.98 -17.03 8.30
C ASP A 103 3.60 -18.14 7.46
N ALA A 104 3.16 -19.39 7.68
CA ALA A 104 3.58 -20.56 6.92
C ALA A 104 3.33 -20.44 5.41
N ASP A 105 2.38 -19.59 4.99
CA ASP A 105 2.16 -19.34 3.57
C ASP A 105 3.33 -18.58 2.91
N TYR A 106 4.14 -17.87 3.69
CA TYR A 106 5.31 -17.08 3.24
C TYR A 106 6.66 -17.71 3.63
N GLU A 107 6.66 -18.87 4.30
CA GLU A 107 7.88 -19.61 4.66
C GLU A 107 8.50 -20.35 3.46
N LYS A 108 9.77 -20.77 3.60
CA LYS A 108 10.55 -21.53 2.58
C LYS A 108 10.64 -20.83 1.22
N ASN A 109 10.85 -19.53 1.27
CA ASN A 109 10.80 -18.66 0.11
C ASN A 109 12.14 -18.62 -0.66
N ASN A 110 12.37 -19.65 -1.47
CA ASN A 110 13.52 -19.71 -2.39
C ASN A 110 13.38 -18.73 -3.58
N LEU A 111 12.25 -18.02 -3.69
CA LEU A 111 11.94 -17.11 -4.79
C LEU A 111 12.34 -15.65 -4.52
N SER A 112 12.94 -15.36 -3.35
CA SER A 112 13.32 -13.98 -2.94
C SER A 112 12.13 -13.01 -3.02
N MET A 113 11.05 -13.36 -2.33
CA MET A 113 9.87 -12.50 -2.17
C MET A 113 9.81 -11.90 -0.75
N ASP A 114 9.35 -10.68 -0.61
CA ASP A 114 9.02 -10.08 0.67
C ASP A 114 7.50 -10.15 0.92
N ARG A 115 7.09 -9.95 2.17
CA ARG A 115 5.71 -9.62 2.53
C ARG A 115 5.48 -8.14 2.20
N GLY A 116 5.11 -7.88 0.95
CA GLY A 116 4.87 -6.55 0.44
C GLY A 116 3.53 -5.99 0.90
N HIS A 117 3.54 -4.81 1.54
CA HIS A 117 2.33 -4.17 2.02
C HIS A 117 1.52 -3.57 0.85
N LEU A 118 0.19 -3.61 0.95
CA LEU A 118 -0.66 -2.75 0.11
C LEU A 118 -0.81 -1.35 0.73
N LEU A 119 -1.24 -1.28 2.00
CA LEU A 119 -1.14 -0.06 2.78
C LEU A 119 0.20 -0.06 3.52
N PRO A 120 1.22 0.71 3.10
CA PRO A 120 2.50 0.73 3.79
C PRO A 120 2.41 1.52 5.09
N CYS A 121 3.17 1.11 6.11
CA CYS A 121 3.17 1.76 7.43
C CYS A 121 3.60 3.23 7.36
N GLN A 122 4.35 3.64 6.33
CA GLN A 122 4.77 5.04 6.16
C GLN A 122 3.62 6.01 5.87
N TYR A 123 2.42 5.53 5.52
CA TYR A 123 1.23 6.36 5.32
C TYR A 123 0.38 6.53 6.59
N ALA A 124 0.70 5.79 7.65
CA ALA A 124 -0.16 5.73 8.82
C ALA A 124 0.03 6.96 9.72
N ALA A 125 -1.10 7.52 10.18
CA ALA A 125 -1.14 8.78 10.92
C ALA A 125 -0.70 8.68 12.39
N ASP A 126 -0.60 7.47 12.93
CA ASP A 126 -0.19 7.19 14.31
C ASP A 126 0.42 5.79 14.44
N ILE A 127 1.04 5.50 15.59
CA ILE A 127 1.76 4.23 15.83
C ILE A 127 0.82 3.02 15.76
N ASP A 128 -0.41 3.13 16.25
CA ASP A 128 -1.36 2.03 16.23
C ASP A 128 -1.88 1.78 14.81
N ALA A 129 -2.06 2.83 14.02
CA ALA A 129 -2.34 2.73 12.60
C ALA A 129 -1.15 2.07 11.86
N LYS A 130 0.11 2.40 12.20
CA LYS A 130 1.28 1.69 11.65
C LYS A 130 1.24 0.22 11.98
N LYS A 131 1.03 -0.13 13.26
CA LYS A 131 0.96 -1.54 13.70
C LYS A 131 -0.17 -2.28 12.98
N SER A 132 -1.29 -1.61 12.70
CA SER A 132 -2.42 -2.21 12.01
C SER A 132 -2.14 -2.63 10.57
N THR A 133 -1.09 -2.10 9.92
CA THR A 133 -0.77 -2.47 8.52
C THR A 133 -0.11 -3.84 8.40
N PHE A 134 0.44 -4.37 9.49
CA PHE A 134 1.15 -5.66 9.55
C PHE A 134 0.15 -6.82 9.67
N THR A 135 -0.90 -6.83 8.86
CA THR A 135 -1.84 -7.94 8.73
C THR A 135 -1.59 -8.68 7.42
N LEU A 136 -1.68 -10.02 7.42
CA LEU A 136 -1.45 -10.79 6.19
C LEU A 136 -2.55 -10.56 5.13
N THR A 137 -3.76 -10.13 5.52
CA THR A 137 -4.75 -9.68 4.52
C THR A 137 -4.39 -8.35 3.86
N ASN A 138 -3.40 -7.61 4.37
CA ASN A 138 -2.85 -6.39 3.75
C ASN A 138 -1.50 -6.65 3.03
N ALA A 139 -1.12 -7.91 2.81
CA ALA A 139 0.18 -8.26 2.22
C ALA A 139 0.06 -9.14 0.97
N VAL A 140 1.09 -9.09 0.12
CA VAL A 140 1.29 -9.96 -1.05
C VAL A 140 2.74 -10.43 -1.15
N PRO A 141 3.04 -11.57 -1.79
CA PRO A 141 4.40 -11.91 -2.17
C PRO A 141 4.91 -10.90 -3.20
N GLN A 142 5.86 -10.06 -2.81
CA GLN A 142 6.40 -9.00 -3.65
C GLN A 142 7.88 -9.24 -3.92
N ALA A 143 8.34 -9.15 -5.17
CA ALA A 143 9.75 -9.39 -5.49
C ALA A 143 10.65 -8.47 -4.66
N SER A 144 11.64 -9.01 -3.93
CA SER A 144 12.35 -8.23 -2.90
C SER A 144 12.99 -6.94 -3.41
N SER A 145 13.57 -6.94 -4.62
CA SER A 145 14.13 -5.70 -5.19
C SER A 145 13.06 -4.72 -5.68
N PHE A 146 11.89 -5.22 -6.09
CA PHE A 146 10.74 -4.37 -6.39
C PHE A 146 10.22 -3.72 -5.11
N ASN A 147 9.99 -4.51 -4.05
CA ASN A 147 9.51 -4.06 -2.75
C ASN A 147 10.45 -3.00 -2.13
N ARG A 148 11.70 -3.40 -1.83
CA ARG A 148 12.66 -2.60 -1.06
C ARG A 148 13.21 -1.39 -1.81
N VAL A 149 13.18 -1.39 -3.15
CA VAL A 149 13.81 -0.33 -3.94
C VAL A 149 12.79 0.49 -4.70
N SER A 150 12.22 -0.03 -5.78
CA SER A 150 11.45 0.78 -6.71
C SER A 150 10.04 1.08 -6.21
N TRP A 151 9.39 0.13 -5.54
CA TRP A 151 8.10 0.32 -4.89
C TRP A 151 8.22 1.26 -3.69
N ARG A 152 9.17 1.01 -2.77
CA ARG A 152 9.48 1.95 -1.67
C ARG A 152 9.72 3.38 -2.16
N LYS A 153 10.53 3.57 -3.22
CA LYS A 153 10.78 4.90 -3.81
C LYS A 153 9.50 5.53 -4.38
N MET A 154 8.62 4.75 -4.99
CA MET A 154 7.31 5.23 -5.45
C MET A 154 6.45 5.63 -4.25
N GLU A 155 6.39 4.81 -3.21
CA GLU A 155 5.58 5.11 -2.03
C GLU A 155 6.02 6.41 -1.35
N CYS A 156 7.33 6.63 -1.25
CA CYS A 156 7.94 7.90 -0.85
C CYS A 156 7.49 9.08 -1.71
N SER A 157 7.51 8.92 -3.03
CA SER A 157 7.06 9.97 -3.95
C SER A 157 5.59 10.31 -3.73
N VAL A 158 4.73 9.30 -3.57
CA VAL A 158 3.31 9.49 -3.26
C VAL A 158 3.15 10.25 -1.94
N LYS A 159 3.81 9.83 -0.86
CA LYS A 159 3.76 10.52 0.45
C LYS A 159 4.04 12.02 0.30
N LYS A 160 5.16 12.37 -0.36
CA LYS A 160 5.55 13.77 -0.61
C LYS A 160 4.53 14.54 -1.44
N ILE A 161 3.96 13.91 -2.48
CA ILE A 161 2.90 14.52 -3.28
C ILE A 161 1.69 14.84 -2.40
N LEU A 162 1.26 13.90 -1.56
CA LEU A 162 0.10 14.09 -0.70
C LEU A 162 0.32 15.18 0.34
N GLU A 163 1.48 15.17 1.00
CA GLU A 163 1.88 16.18 1.99
C GLU A 163 1.90 17.59 1.40
N SER A 164 2.37 17.73 0.17
CA SER A 164 2.51 19.05 -0.47
C SER A 164 1.24 19.54 -1.16
N ASN A 165 0.38 18.63 -1.62
CA ASN A 165 -0.71 18.98 -2.56
C ASN A 165 -2.12 18.66 -2.06
N CYS A 166 -2.29 17.83 -1.03
CA CYS A 166 -3.61 17.35 -0.62
C CYS A 166 -4.10 18.04 0.65
N ILE A 167 -4.13 19.37 0.60
CA ILE A 167 -4.68 20.22 1.65
C ILE A 167 -6.08 20.65 1.24
N ASP A 168 -7.07 20.30 2.05
CA ASP A 168 -8.47 20.63 1.81
C ASP A 168 -8.77 22.13 2.03
N ALA A 169 -10.02 22.53 1.77
CA ALA A 169 -10.44 23.92 1.92
C ALA A 169 -10.28 24.48 3.35
N ASN A 170 -10.28 23.61 4.36
CA ASN A 170 -10.13 23.96 5.78
C ASN A 170 -8.67 23.94 6.24
N GLY A 171 -7.71 23.74 5.31
CA GLY A 171 -6.30 23.65 5.66
C GLY A 171 -5.90 22.30 6.26
N LYS A 172 -6.76 21.27 6.18
CA LYS A 172 -6.44 19.94 6.70
C LYS A 172 -5.89 19.05 5.59
N LEU A 173 -4.84 18.31 5.92
CA LEU A 173 -4.30 17.31 5.02
C LEU A 173 -5.30 16.15 4.90
N LYS A 174 -5.73 15.83 3.67
CA LYS A 174 -6.73 14.81 3.40
C LYS A 174 -6.61 14.28 1.98
N ALA A 175 -6.30 13.00 1.86
CA ALA A 175 -6.32 12.27 0.58
C ALA A 175 -6.93 10.88 0.76
N ASN A 176 -7.53 10.36 -0.30
CA ASN A 176 -7.94 8.96 -0.37
C ASN A 176 -6.95 8.21 -1.25
N LEU A 177 -6.45 7.07 -0.75
CA LEU A 177 -5.60 6.16 -1.49
C LEU A 177 -6.28 4.81 -1.66
N VAL A 178 -5.98 4.16 -2.78
CA VAL A 178 -6.30 2.77 -3.02
C VAL A 178 -5.07 2.11 -3.63
N THR A 179 -4.55 1.09 -2.97
CA THR A 179 -3.45 0.26 -3.48
C THR A 179 -3.96 -1.15 -3.67
N GLY A 180 -3.57 -1.81 -4.75
CA GLY A 180 -4.05 -3.14 -5.07
C GLY A 180 -3.05 -4.00 -5.81
N ALA A 181 -3.40 -5.27 -5.93
CA ALA A 181 -2.59 -6.29 -6.56
C ALA A 181 -3.44 -7.06 -7.58
N VAL A 182 -2.87 -7.26 -8.77
CA VAL A 182 -3.48 -8.06 -9.83
C VAL A 182 -2.94 -9.48 -9.72
N PRO A 183 -3.78 -10.51 -9.56
CA PRO A 183 -3.32 -11.89 -9.47
C PRO A 183 -2.44 -12.29 -10.66
N GLY A 184 -1.41 -13.09 -10.39
CA GLY A 184 -0.57 -13.73 -11.40
C GLY A 184 -0.90 -15.20 -11.58
N ASN A 185 -0.03 -15.90 -12.30
CA ASN A 185 -0.17 -17.34 -12.57
C ASN A 185 0.69 -18.22 -11.66
N ASN A 186 1.52 -17.61 -10.80
CA ASN A 186 2.46 -18.30 -9.92
C ASN A 186 2.01 -18.18 -8.47
N TYR A 187 2.49 -19.07 -7.62
CA TYR A 187 2.16 -19.12 -6.19
C TYR A 187 3.42 -19.30 -5.36
N LEU A 188 3.47 -18.60 -4.22
CA LEU A 188 4.37 -18.87 -3.12
C LEU A 188 3.59 -19.74 -2.13
N ASN A 189 3.92 -21.03 -2.08
CA ASN A 189 3.11 -22.04 -1.39
C ASN A 189 1.64 -22.02 -1.86
N LYS A 190 0.73 -21.43 -1.06
CA LYS A 190 -0.70 -21.32 -1.34
C LYS A 190 -1.15 -19.89 -1.69
N VAL A 191 -0.26 -18.91 -1.57
CA VAL A 191 -0.55 -17.50 -1.81
C VAL A 191 -0.14 -17.12 -3.22
N ASN A 192 -1.06 -16.51 -3.96
CA ASN A 192 -0.80 -16.07 -5.32
C ASN A 192 0.29 -14.99 -5.33
N ILE A 193 1.24 -15.13 -6.25
CA ILE A 193 2.23 -14.09 -6.54
C ILE A 193 1.58 -13.16 -7.56
N PRO A 194 1.24 -11.90 -7.21
CA PRO A 194 0.61 -10.99 -8.13
C PRO A 194 1.53 -10.70 -9.32
N SER A 195 0.94 -10.56 -10.50
CA SER A 195 1.66 -10.19 -11.72
C SER A 195 1.97 -8.69 -11.77
N SER A 196 1.14 -7.86 -11.15
CA SER A 196 1.32 -6.42 -11.10
C SER A 196 0.72 -5.83 -9.82
N MET A 197 1.25 -4.70 -9.40
CA MET A 197 0.75 -3.88 -8.30
C MET A 197 0.44 -2.48 -8.81
N TRP A 198 -0.48 -1.82 -8.12
CA TRP A 198 -0.89 -0.46 -8.48
C TRP A 198 -1.29 0.35 -7.26
N THR A 199 -1.08 1.66 -7.32
CA THR A 199 -1.50 2.63 -6.29
C THR A 199 -2.18 3.80 -6.99
N ALA A 200 -3.31 4.24 -6.46
CA ALA A 200 -4.03 5.42 -6.93
C ALA A 200 -4.31 6.34 -5.75
N PHE A 201 -4.30 7.65 -6.00
CA PHE A 201 -4.73 8.62 -5.01
C PHE A 201 -5.61 9.69 -5.63
N CYS A 202 -6.49 10.26 -4.81
CA CYS A 202 -7.29 11.42 -5.16
C CYS A 202 -7.48 12.35 -3.96
N CYS A 203 -7.36 13.66 -4.19
CA CYS A 203 -7.52 14.67 -3.15
C CYS A 203 -7.88 16.03 -3.75
N TYR A 204 -8.41 16.92 -2.91
CA TYR A 204 -8.58 18.33 -3.26
C TYR A 204 -7.30 19.10 -2.91
N ASN A 205 -6.91 20.02 -3.79
CA ASN A 205 -5.78 20.92 -3.59
C ASN A 205 -6.30 22.36 -3.45
N ARG A 206 -6.24 22.90 -2.23
CA ARG A 206 -6.67 24.27 -1.92
C ARG A 206 -5.95 25.34 -2.74
N ASN A 207 -4.65 25.19 -2.98
CA ASN A 207 -3.83 26.19 -3.68
C ASN A 207 -4.29 26.38 -5.14
N THR A 208 -4.62 25.27 -5.80
CA THR A 208 -5.11 25.27 -7.20
C THR A 208 -6.63 25.30 -7.30
N LYS A 209 -7.34 25.13 -6.18
CA LYS A 209 -8.80 24.96 -6.07
C LYS A 209 -9.35 23.86 -6.98
N LYS A 210 -8.60 22.77 -7.15
CA LYS A 210 -8.91 21.66 -8.06
C LYS A 210 -8.68 20.32 -7.39
N TRP A 211 -9.42 19.31 -7.86
CA TRP A 211 -9.12 17.92 -7.56
C TRP A 211 -7.87 17.46 -8.33
N ILE A 212 -7.08 16.62 -7.70
CA ILE A 212 -5.91 15.95 -8.27
C ILE A 212 -6.13 14.46 -8.10
N ALA A 213 -5.90 13.71 -9.18
CA ALA A 213 -5.88 12.25 -9.13
C ALA A 213 -4.83 11.71 -10.09
N GLN A 214 -4.05 10.75 -9.62
CA GLN A 214 -3.02 10.06 -10.40
C GLN A 214 -2.84 8.65 -9.86
N GLY A 215 -2.05 7.84 -10.56
CA GLY A 215 -1.72 6.50 -10.11
C GLY A 215 -0.35 6.03 -10.57
N TYR A 216 -0.01 4.84 -10.12
CA TYR A 216 1.20 4.10 -10.46
C TYR A 216 0.80 2.67 -10.81
N TRP A 217 1.50 2.11 -11.79
CA TRP A 217 1.38 0.70 -12.17
C TRP A 217 2.78 0.09 -12.30
N GLY A 218 3.01 -1.08 -11.72
CA GLY A 218 4.29 -1.77 -11.81
C GLY A 218 4.11 -3.28 -11.86
N LYS A 219 4.85 -3.92 -12.76
CA LYS A 219 4.98 -5.38 -12.74
C LYS A 219 5.76 -5.81 -11.49
N ASN A 220 5.34 -6.90 -10.86
CA ASN A 220 5.97 -7.44 -9.66
C ASN A 220 7.24 -8.24 -10.00
N GLU A 221 8.24 -7.53 -10.54
CA GLU A 221 9.46 -8.11 -11.11
C GLU A 221 10.69 -7.28 -10.70
N LYS A 222 11.87 -7.90 -10.75
CA LYS A 222 13.13 -7.23 -10.40
C LYS A 222 13.37 -6.01 -11.29
N SER A 223 13.89 -4.93 -10.71
CA SER A 223 14.35 -3.72 -11.43
C SER A 223 13.28 -2.93 -12.20
N VAL A 224 11.99 -3.21 -11.98
CA VAL A 224 10.88 -2.44 -12.56
C VAL A 224 10.68 -1.14 -11.80
N LYS A 225 10.71 0.01 -12.50
CA LYS A 225 10.39 1.33 -11.92
C LYS A 225 8.94 1.71 -12.30
N PRO A 226 7.98 1.71 -11.36
CA PRO A 226 6.59 2.03 -11.69
C PRO A 226 6.46 3.52 -12.07
N PRO A 227 6.00 3.85 -13.29
CA PRO A 227 5.81 5.24 -13.69
C PRO A 227 4.56 5.85 -13.04
N LEU A 228 4.62 7.17 -12.84
CA LEU A 228 3.42 7.97 -12.54
C LEU A 228 2.58 8.08 -13.82
N ILE A 229 1.34 7.62 -13.76
CA ILE A 229 0.37 7.60 -14.86
C ILE A 229 -0.90 8.37 -14.48
N THR A 230 -1.76 8.64 -15.47
CA THR A 230 -3.05 9.26 -15.18
C THR A 230 -4.00 8.26 -14.53
N LEU A 231 -5.06 8.75 -13.86
CA LEU A 231 -6.11 7.88 -13.34
C LEU A 231 -6.81 7.12 -14.47
N LYS A 232 -6.95 7.73 -15.66
CA LYS A 232 -7.50 7.07 -16.85
C LYS A 232 -6.65 5.86 -17.26
N ASP A 233 -5.35 6.06 -17.45
CA ASP A 233 -4.46 4.99 -17.91
C ASP A 233 -4.44 3.84 -16.90
N LEU A 234 -4.48 4.16 -15.60
CA LEU A 234 -4.58 3.14 -14.55
C LEU A 234 -5.89 2.34 -14.64
N GLU A 235 -7.03 3.03 -14.77
CA GLU A 235 -8.34 2.39 -14.92
C GLU A 235 -8.42 1.50 -16.19
N GLU A 236 -7.75 1.90 -17.27
CA GLU A 236 -7.63 1.10 -18.50
C GLU A 236 -6.75 -0.15 -18.31
N GLU A 237 -5.61 -0.05 -17.62
CA GLU A 237 -4.79 -1.22 -17.28
C GLU A 237 -5.54 -2.20 -16.37
N LEU A 238 -6.30 -1.70 -15.39
CA LEU A 238 -7.16 -2.53 -14.55
C LEU A 238 -8.28 -3.21 -15.35
N ALA A 239 -8.90 -2.51 -16.29
CA ALA A 239 -9.94 -3.08 -17.14
C ALA A 239 -9.42 -4.22 -18.02
N LYS A 240 -8.18 -4.10 -18.53
CA LYS A 240 -7.48 -5.18 -19.24
C LYS A 240 -7.20 -6.35 -18.30
N ALA A 241 -6.58 -6.07 -17.15
CA ALA A 241 -6.16 -7.09 -16.19
C ALA A 241 -7.33 -7.92 -15.63
N TYR A 242 -8.48 -7.28 -15.36
CA TYR A 242 -9.67 -7.94 -14.84
C TYR A 242 -10.68 -8.34 -15.92
N SER A 243 -10.32 -8.18 -17.20
CA SER A 243 -11.17 -8.50 -18.36
C SER A 243 -12.58 -7.93 -18.25
N THR A 244 -12.69 -6.65 -17.84
CA THR A 244 -14.00 -6.03 -17.58
C THR A 244 -14.63 -5.41 -18.83
N ASN A 245 -13.89 -5.29 -19.94
CA ASN A 245 -14.37 -4.71 -21.18
C ASN A 245 -15.67 -5.38 -21.67
N PRO A 246 -16.70 -4.60 -22.06
CA PRO A 246 -16.70 -3.14 -22.27
C PRO A 246 -17.02 -2.31 -21.00
N ASN A 247 -17.21 -2.93 -19.84
CA ASN A 247 -17.55 -2.21 -18.61
C ASN A 247 -16.29 -1.55 -17.99
N PRO A 248 -16.28 -0.21 -17.83
CA PRO A 248 -15.12 0.50 -17.33
C PRO A 248 -14.89 0.24 -15.83
N VAL A 249 -13.62 0.13 -15.44
CA VAL A 249 -13.22 0.21 -14.03
C VAL A 249 -13.26 1.67 -13.58
N LYS A 250 -13.74 1.93 -12.36
CA LYS A 250 -13.65 3.24 -11.70
C LYS A 250 -13.03 3.09 -10.32
N VAL A 251 -11.81 3.58 -10.12
CA VAL A 251 -11.15 3.51 -8.80
C VAL A 251 -11.69 4.57 -7.84
N PHE A 252 -12.01 5.75 -8.37
CA PHE A 252 -12.56 6.87 -7.59
C PHE A 252 -13.85 7.44 -8.20
N PRO A 253 -14.61 8.28 -7.48
CA PRO A 253 -15.70 9.10 -8.02
C PRO A 253 -15.30 10.07 -9.15
N ASP A 254 -16.27 10.60 -9.89
CA ASP A 254 -16.06 11.41 -11.11
C ASP A 254 -15.40 12.78 -10.84
N GLU A 255 -15.42 13.29 -9.60
CA GLU A 255 -14.72 14.52 -9.23
C GLU A 255 -13.18 14.38 -9.37
N CYS A 256 -12.66 13.15 -9.32
CA CYS A 256 -11.25 12.86 -9.54
C CYS A 256 -10.90 12.91 -11.04
N PRO A 257 -9.98 13.79 -11.48
CA PRO A 257 -9.71 13.96 -12.90
C PRO A 257 -9.05 12.71 -13.50
N ARG A 258 -9.62 12.21 -14.61
CA ARG A 258 -9.09 11.06 -15.36
C ARG A 258 -7.93 11.43 -16.26
N ASN A 259 -8.07 12.55 -16.95
CA ASN A 259 -7.05 13.09 -17.84
C ASN A 259 -6.38 14.28 -17.15
N VAL A 260 -5.05 14.32 -17.17
CA VAL A 260 -4.30 15.52 -16.79
C VAL A 260 -3.45 15.91 -17.99
N LYS A 261 -3.82 17.01 -18.67
CA LYS A 261 -3.14 17.50 -19.88
C LYS A 261 -1.67 17.93 -19.65
N ASP A 262 -1.22 17.99 -18.39
CA ASP A 262 0.01 18.66 -17.96
C ASP A 262 1.05 17.75 -17.28
N ILE A 263 1.16 16.47 -17.67
CA ILE A 263 2.25 15.59 -17.17
C ILE A 263 3.63 16.19 -17.49
N LYS A 264 3.77 16.90 -18.62
CA LYS A 264 5.01 17.58 -19.04
C LYS A 264 5.38 18.75 -18.11
N ARG A 265 4.41 19.49 -17.56
CA ARG A 265 4.67 20.60 -16.61
C ARG A 265 5.04 20.09 -15.22
N LYS A 266 4.57 18.89 -14.84
CA LYS A 266 4.86 18.24 -13.55
C LYS A 266 6.21 17.52 -13.47
N ARG A 267 6.79 17.05 -14.58
CA ARG A 267 8.23 16.69 -14.59
C ARG A 267 9.11 17.85 -14.12
N ARG A 268 8.69 19.09 -14.33
CA ARG A 268 9.35 20.30 -13.83
C ARG A 268 9.15 20.49 -12.32
N LEU A 269 7.95 20.21 -11.79
CA LEU A 269 7.66 20.26 -10.34
C LEU A 269 8.35 19.15 -9.53
N VAL A 270 8.39 17.91 -10.06
CA VAL A 270 9.18 16.83 -9.45
C VAL A 270 10.67 17.17 -9.49
N LYS A 271 11.15 17.73 -10.62
CA LYS A 271 12.53 18.24 -10.74
C LYS A 271 12.82 19.47 -9.86
N GLU A 272 11.86 20.32 -9.54
CA GLU A 272 12.04 21.46 -8.62
C GLU A 272 12.15 20.97 -7.18
N VAL A 273 11.35 19.96 -6.79
CA VAL A 273 11.48 19.28 -5.48
C VAL A 273 12.81 18.51 -5.35
N GLU A 274 13.28 17.90 -6.44
CA GLU A 274 14.59 17.22 -6.48
C GLU A 274 15.75 18.22 -6.57
N GLY A 275 15.62 19.30 -7.35
CA GLY A 275 16.66 20.30 -7.61
C GLY A 275 16.93 21.27 -6.44
N ASP A 276 15.98 21.44 -5.51
CA ASP A 276 16.23 22.17 -4.26
C ASP A 276 17.09 21.34 -3.29
N LYS A 277 17.15 20.02 -3.46
CA LYS A 277 18.06 19.12 -2.72
C LYS A 277 19.47 19.06 -3.33
N ASP A 278 19.61 19.25 -4.63
CA ASP A 278 20.91 19.21 -5.33
C ASP A 278 21.86 20.35 -4.92
N ARG A 279 21.35 21.48 -4.37
CA ARG A 279 22.23 22.54 -3.81
C ARG A 279 22.90 22.16 -2.48
N LYS A 280 22.53 21.05 -1.86
CA LYS A 280 23.17 20.52 -0.64
C LYS A 280 24.04 19.28 -0.87
N ARG A 281 24.13 18.73 -2.09
CA ARG A 281 24.98 17.58 -2.42
C ARG A 281 26.02 17.96 -3.46
N GLN A 282 27.07 18.63 -3.02
CA GLN A 282 28.38 18.56 -3.68
C GLN A 282 29.43 18.10 -2.66
N ARG A 283 29.44 16.80 -2.40
CA ARG A 283 30.61 15.93 -2.20
C ARG A 283 30.13 14.56 -1.69
N GLU A 284 30.88 13.53 -2.06
CA GLU A 284 30.72 12.09 -1.76
C GLU A 284 29.78 11.37 -2.77
N GLU A 285 30.30 11.01 -3.95
CA GLU A 285 30.86 9.67 -4.32
C GLU A 285 29.79 8.57 -4.21
N MET A 286 29.16 8.10 -5.31
CA MET A 286 29.66 7.11 -6.27
C MET A 286 30.44 5.98 -5.59
N ASP A 287 29.73 4.98 -5.07
CA ASP A 287 30.27 3.64 -4.98
C ASP A 287 29.19 2.55 -5.09
N ASP A 288 29.71 1.44 -5.58
CA ASP A 288 29.15 0.18 -6.04
C ASP A 288 28.34 -0.56 -4.94
N CYS A 289 27.10 -0.96 -5.22
CA CYS A 289 26.33 -1.82 -4.31
C CYS A 289 26.76 -3.28 -4.51
N GLY A 290 27.89 -3.65 -3.93
CA GLY A 290 28.35 -5.02 -3.77
C GLY A 290 27.42 -5.84 -2.85
N GLU A 291 27.37 -7.14 -3.10
CA GLU A 291 26.72 -8.11 -2.22
C GLU A 291 27.47 -8.21 -0.89
N GLY A 292 26.86 -7.69 0.17
CA GLY A 292 27.39 -7.77 1.54
C GLY A 292 27.37 -6.42 2.23
N ASP A 293 26.70 -6.40 3.38
CA ASP A 293 26.81 -5.39 4.43
C ASP A 293 25.90 -4.13 4.37
N GLU A 294 25.31 -3.87 5.55
CA GLU A 294 24.54 -2.73 6.06
C GLU A 294 23.52 -2.02 5.15
N PHE A 295 22.23 -2.27 5.44
CA PHE A 295 21.10 -1.50 4.91
C PHE A 295 21.10 -0.09 5.52
N ASP A 296 21.87 0.81 4.92
CA ASP A 296 21.82 2.22 5.30
C ASP A 296 20.50 2.84 4.83
N CYS A 297 19.63 3.05 5.81
CA CYS A 297 18.41 3.81 5.65
C CYS A 297 18.78 5.27 5.50
N ASP A 298 18.87 5.77 4.26
CA ASP A 298 19.07 7.20 4.00
C ASP A 298 18.03 8.06 4.77
N ASP A 299 18.43 8.55 5.96
CA ASP A 299 17.69 9.52 6.79
C ASP A 299 17.37 10.82 6.02
N VAL A 300 18.06 11.03 4.89
CA VAL A 300 17.96 12.19 4.01
C VAL A 300 16.60 12.31 3.29
N ASN A 301 15.76 11.27 3.33
CA ASN A 301 14.49 11.23 2.59
C ASN A 301 13.21 11.13 3.42
N GLU A 302 13.27 11.07 4.75
CA GLU A 302 12.10 10.96 5.66
C GLU A 302 11.12 9.82 5.34
N CYS A 303 11.61 8.81 4.62
CA CYS A 303 10.87 7.60 4.31
C CYS A 303 11.26 6.51 5.27
N ASP A 304 10.26 5.84 5.85
CA ASP A 304 10.52 4.69 6.71
C ASP A 304 11.08 3.56 5.84
N CYS A 305 12.12 2.89 6.33
CA CYS A 305 12.64 1.71 5.68
C CYS A 305 11.67 0.54 5.77
N GLU A 306 11.64 -0.27 4.71
CA GLU A 306 11.08 -1.61 4.76
C GLU A 306 12.20 -2.58 5.12
N CYS A 307 12.51 -2.70 6.41
CA CYS A 307 13.49 -3.67 6.87
C CYS A 307 12.92 -5.10 6.85
N ASN A 308 13.78 -6.07 6.51
CA ASN A 308 13.45 -7.48 6.30
C ASN A 308 13.04 -8.26 7.55
N ASP A 309 12.31 -9.34 7.32
CA ASP A 309 12.04 -10.46 8.23
C ASP A 309 13.27 -11.38 8.50
N VAL A 310 14.50 -10.94 8.22
CA VAL A 310 15.70 -11.77 8.41
C VAL A 310 16.52 -11.20 9.58
N ARG A 311 16.31 -11.81 10.76
CA ARG A 311 16.91 -11.56 12.09
C ARG A 311 16.21 -10.50 12.94
N MET A 312 15.24 -10.94 13.75
CA MET A 312 14.72 -10.24 14.93
C MET A 312 15.74 -10.14 16.09
N ASN A 313 17.06 -10.07 15.84
CA ASN A 313 18.07 -10.16 16.91
C ASN A 313 19.05 -8.98 17.01
N GLU A 314 18.94 -7.92 16.21
CA GLU A 314 19.92 -6.81 16.25
C GLU A 314 19.26 -5.42 16.21
N CYS A 315 18.15 -5.25 16.93
CA CYS A 315 17.64 -3.93 17.29
C CYS A 315 17.49 -3.82 18.81
N ASP A 316 18.51 -4.24 19.54
CA ASP A 316 18.67 -3.94 20.96
C ASP A 316 19.76 -2.87 21.11
N ASP A 317 19.37 -1.75 21.73
CA ASP A 317 20.17 -0.76 22.47
C ASP A 317 21.54 -0.31 21.92
N VAL A 318 21.57 0.88 21.31
CA VAL A 318 22.57 1.95 21.59
C VAL A 318 21.92 3.33 21.46
#